data_AF-A0A8H4VX70-F1
#
_entry.id   AF-A0A8H4VX70-F1
#
_cell.length_a   1.000
_cell.length_b   1.000
_cell.length_c   1.000
_cell.angle_alpha   90.00
_cell.angle_beta   90.00
_cell.angle_gamma   90.00
#
_symmetry.space_group_name_H-M   'P 1'
#
loop_
_entity.id
_entity.type
_entity.pdbx_description
1 polymer ?
#
loop_
_entity_poly.entity_id
_entity_poly.type
_entity_poly.pdbx_seq_one_letter_code
_entity_poly.pdbx_strand_id
1 'polypeptide(L)'
;MFQVPGFLKGYVRRFAQKSHDHRGTPENPGRVVTLIHKEDWDKFSGSDAFPDEDIVWGIAYTIDPVYEAEVRDYLDYREKANNYPFFNYANL
;
A
#
# COMPACT_ATOMS: atom_id res chain seq x y z
N MET A 1 8.89 8.49 17.85
CA MET A 1 8.06 7.76 16.87
C MET A 1 7.78 6.38 17.44
N PHE A 2 6.53 6.11 17.82
CA PHE A 2 6.13 4.78 18.31
C PHE A 2 5.78 3.91 17.11
N GLN A 3 6.22 2.65 17.14
CA GLN A 3 5.95 1.66 16.10
C GLN A 3 5.39 0.39 16.72
N VAL A 4 4.35 -0.17 16.10
CA VAL A 4 3.67 -1.37 16.59
C VAL A 4 3.55 -2.38 15.44
N PRO A 5 4.11 -3.60 15.56
CA PRO A 5 3.87 -4.64 14.59
C PRO A 5 2.41 -5.10 14.64
N GLY A 6 1.82 -5.33 13.47
CA GLY A 6 0.43 -5.74 13.36
C GLY A 6 0.11 -6.29 11.98
N PHE A 7 -1.17 -6.49 11.73
CA PHE A 7 -1.66 -6.96 10.44
C PHE A 7 -3.02 -6.37 10.11
N LEU A 8 -3.33 -6.32 8.82
CA LEU A 8 -4.65 -6.00 8.27
C LEU A 8 -5.32 -7.27 7.77
N LYS A 9 -6.61 -7.44 8.03
CA LYS A 9 -7.43 -8.53 7.47
C LYS A 9 -8.25 -8.04 6.28
N GLY A 10 -8.65 -8.95 5.39
CA GLY A 10 -9.45 -8.65 4.20
C GLY A 10 -8.66 -8.01 3.05
N TYR A 11 -7.33 -8.01 3.13
CA TYR A 11 -6.44 -7.45 2.12
C TYR A 11 -5.40 -8.47 1.66
N VAL A 12 -4.94 -8.31 0.43
CA VAL A 12 -3.74 -8.98 -0.08
C VAL A 12 -2.66 -7.94 -0.40
N ARG A 13 -1.40 -8.34 -0.24
CA ARG A 13 -0.25 -7.56 -0.70
C ARG A 13 0.37 -8.24 -1.90
N ARG A 14 0.35 -7.57 -3.05
CA ARG A 14 0.86 -8.11 -4.32
C ARG A 14 1.63 -7.05 -5.09
N PHE A 15 2.54 -7.49 -5.96
CA PHE A 15 3.27 -6.64 -6.91
C PHE A 15 2.40 -6.29 -8.13
N ALA A 16 1.25 -5.65 -7.87
CA ALA A 16 0.22 -5.40 -8.88
C ALA A 16 0.24 -3.98 -9.43
N GLN A 17 1.02 -3.07 -8.84
CA GLN A 17 1.07 -1.68 -9.24
C GLN A 17 2.29 -1.38 -10.11
N LYS A 18 2.09 -0.64 -11.22
CA LYS A 18 3.19 -0.21 -12.10
C LYS A 18 3.99 0.93 -11.46
N SER A 19 5.32 0.88 -11.57
CA SER A 19 6.21 1.99 -11.23
C SER A 19 7.06 2.35 -12.46
N HIS A 20 7.00 3.62 -12.88
CA HIS A 20 7.65 4.11 -14.09
C HIS A 20 8.90 4.96 -13.79
N ASP A 21 9.17 5.22 -12.51
CA ASP A 21 10.10 6.26 -12.03
C ASP A 21 11.10 5.74 -10.99
N HIS A 22 10.67 4.88 -10.07
CA HIS A 22 11.50 4.40 -8.97
C HIS A 22 12.02 2.97 -9.16
N ARG A 23 11.22 2.09 -9.77
CA ARG A 23 11.53 0.66 -9.94
C ARG A 23 11.39 0.18 -11.38
N GLY A 24 11.34 1.11 -12.32
CA GLY A 24 11.30 0.88 -13.77
C GLY A 24 11.58 2.17 -14.51
N THR A 25 11.30 2.18 -15.81
CA THR A 25 11.32 3.38 -16.65
C THR A 25 9.94 3.59 -17.28
N PRO A 26 9.66 4.75 -17.91
CA PRO A 26 8.42 4.94 -18.66
C PRO A 26 8.18 3.88 -19.73
N GLU A 27 9.24 3.43 -20.41
CA GLU A 27 9.19 2.43 -21.48
C GLU A 27 9.13 0.99 -20.92
N ASN A 28 9.74 0.76 -19.77
CA ASN A 28 9.80 -0.55 -19.10
C ASN A 28 9.39 -0.41 -17.63
N PRO A 29 8.09 -0.31 -17.33
CA PRO A 29 7.63 -0.15 -15.96
C PRO A 29 7.92 -1.39 -15.13
N GLY A 30 8.43 -1.14 -13.93
CA GLY A 30 8.53 -2.17 -12.90
C GLY A 30 7.18 -2.41 -12.23
N ARG A 31 7.18 -3.34 -11.28
CA ARG A 31 6.04 -3.59 -10.39
C ARG A 31 6.45 -3.31 -8.95
N VAL A 32 5.55 -2.68 -8.20
CA VAL A 32 5.69 -2.41 -6.76
C VAL A 32 4.52 -3.00 -5.99
N VAL A 33 4.72 -3.18 -4.69
CA VAL A 33 3.69 -3.70 -3.79
C VAL A 33 2.56 -2.69 -3.62
N THR A 34 1.33 -3.20 -3.58
CA THR A 34 0.14 -2.45 -3.22
C THR A 34 -0.80 -3.32 -2.39
N LEU A 35 -1.74 -2.70 -1.68
CA LEU A 35 -2.81 -3.38 -0.95
C LEU A 35 -4.06 -3.41 -1.80
N ILE A 36 -4.71 -4.57 -1.88
CA ILE A 36 -5.94 -4.77 -2.65
C ILE A 36 -6.93 -5.48 -1.75
N HIS A 37 -8.19 -5.06 -1.74
CA HIS A 37 -9.24 -5.80 -1.07
C HIS A 37 -9.30 -7.22 -1.62
N LYS A 38 -9.37 -8.21 -0.72
CA LYS A 38 -9.40 -9.64 -1.09
C LYS A 38 -10.54 -9.94 -2.06
N GLU A 39 -11.72 -9.37 -1.83
CA GLU A 39 -12.89 -9.53 -2.69
C GLU A 39 -12.68 -9.04 -4.12
N ASP A 40 -11.90 -7.98 -4.31
CA ASP A 40 -11.60 -7.46 -5.64
C ASP A 40 -10.52 -8.29 -6.31
N TRP A 41 -9.50 -8.68 -5.55
CA TRP A 41 -8.43 -9.53 -6.04
C TRP A 41 -8.96 -10.87 -6.55
N ASP A 42 -9.88 -11.50 -5.82
CA ASP A 42 -10.47 -12.80 -6.15
C ASP A 42 -11.16 -12.85 -7.51
N LYS A 43 -11.63 -11.69 -8.00
CA LYS A 43 -12.24 -11.57 -9.33
C LYS A 43 -11.20 -11.74 -10.46
N PHE A 44 -9.92 -11.54 -10.18
CA PHE A 44 -8.83 -11.50 -11.17
C PHE A 44 -7.71 -12.51 -10.89
N SER A 45 -7.70 -13.15 -9.71
CA SER A 45 -6.58 -13.91 -9.18
C SER A 45 -6.64 -15.42 -9.46
N GLY A 46 -7.27 -15.83 -10.56
CA GLY A 46 -7.46 -17.26 -10.89
C GLY A 46 -6.17 -18.09 -11.01
N SER A 47 -5.02 -17.44 -11.02
CA SER A 47 -3.68 -18.05 -10.99
C SER A 47 -2.79 -17.54 -9.84
N ASP A 48 -3.36 -16.94 -8.79
CA ASP A 48 -2.56 -16.55 -7.62
C ASP A 48 -2.06 -17.81 -6.90
N ALA A 49 -0.79 -17.81 -6.56
CA ALA A 49 -0.13 -18.88 -5.81
C ALA A 49 -0.62 -18.95 -4.35
N PHE A 50 -1.26 -17.88 -3.85
CA PHE A 50 -1.74 -17.79 -2.47
C PHE A 50 -3.21 -17.32 -2.42
N PRO A 51 -4.16 -18.14 -2.91
CA PRO A 51 -5.56 -17.74 -3.06
C PRO A 51 -6.31 -17.58 -1.74
N ASP A 52 -5.83 -18.18 -0.65
CA ASP A 52 -6.48 -18.16 0.66
C ASP A 52 -5.90 -17.09 1.62
N GLU A 53 -4.90 -16.31 1.18
CA GLU A 53 -4.35 -15.23 1.99
C GLU A 53 -5.30 -14.03 2.02
N ASP A 54 -5.64 -13.57 3.21
CA ASP A 54 -6.37 -12.31 3.44
C ASP A 54 -5.76 -11.46 4.58
N ILE A 55 -4.56 -11.81 5.03
CA ILE A 55 -3.83 -11.13 6.09
C ILE A 55 -2.56 -10.49 5.54
N VAL A 56 -2.36 -9.20 5.80
CA VAL A 56 -1.12 -8.48 5.47
C VAL A 56 -0.44 -7.97 6.72
N TRP A 57 0.77 -8.47 6.96
CA TRP A 57 1.64 -8.00 8.05
C TRP A 57 2.34 -6.68 7.71
N GLY A 58 2.42 -5.80 8.71
CA GLY A 58 3.05 -4.49 8.59
C GLY A 58 3.38 -3.86 9.95
N ILE A 59 3.77 -2.60 9.91
CA ILE A 59 4.07 -1.77 11.07
C ILE A 59 3.14 -0.57 11.05
N ALA A 60 2.43 -0.32 12.15
CA ALA A 60 1.71 0.91 12.38
C ALA A 60 2.64 1.92 13.05
N TYR A 61 2.68 3.15 12.53
CA TYR A 61 3.49 4.23 13.06
C TYR A 61 2.60 5.32 13.65
N THR A 62 2.86 5.73 14.89
CA THR A 62 2.22 6.88 15.50
C THR A 62 3.07 8.12 15.29
N ILE A 63 2.48 9.11 14.63
CA ILE A 63 3.08 10.42 14.38
C ILE A 63 2.71 11.32 15.56
N ASP A 64 3.69 12.07 16.08
CA ASP A 64 3.42 13.10 17.09
C ASP A 64 2.50 14.17 16.47
N PRO A 65 1.41 14.59 17.14
CA PRO A 65 0.50 15.61 16.62
C PRO A 65 1.20 16.89 16.16
N VAL A 66 2.34 17.26 16.76
CA VAL A 66 3.12 18.43 16.35
C VAL A 66 3.67 18.31 14.92
N TYR A 67 3.92 17.09 14.45
CA TYR A 67 4.47 16.82 13.10
C TYR A 67 3.42 16.29 12.10
N GLU A 68 2.15 16.16 12.49
CA GLU A 68 1.12 15.54 11.65
C GLU A 68 1.03 16.17 10.25
N ALA A 69 0.96 17.51 10.19
CA ALA A 69 0.81 18.23 8.93
C ALA A 69 2.02 18.03 8.01
N GLU A 70 3.24 18.17 8.53
CA GLU A 70 4.48 18.02 7.77
C GLU A 70 4.64 16.58 7.25
N VAL A 71 4.43 15.58 8.12
CA VAL A 71 4.57 14.18 7.75
C VAL A 71 3.50 13.79 6.73
N ARG A 72 2.28 14.30 6.87
CA ARG A 72 1.21 14.06 5.89
C ARG A 72 1.58 14.62 4.52
N ASP A 73 2.01 15.88 4.43
CA ASP A 73 2.39 16.50 3.17
C ASP A 73 3.57 15.77 2.49
N TYR A 74 4.53 15.31 3.30
CA TYR A 74 5.65 14.49 2.82
C TYR A 74 5.19 13.13 2.27
N LEU A 75 4.31 12.42 2.99
CA LEU A 75 3.80 11.13 2.56
C LEU A 75 2.91 11.26 1.32
N ASP A 76 2.06 12.29 1.25
CA ASP A 76 1.28 12.61 0.05
C ASP A 76 2.21 12.84 -1.15
N TYR A 77 3.30 13.60 -0.98
CA TYR A 77 4.30 13.78 -2.03
C TYR A 77 4.93 12.46 -2.49
N ARG A 78 5.29 11.60 -1.55
CA ARG A 78 5.95 10.32 -1.83
C ARG A 78 5.03 9.34 -2.57
N GLU A 79 3.75 9.32 -2.24
CA GLU A 79 2.79 8.35 -2.78
C GLU A 79 2.02 8.87 -4.02
N LYS A 80 2.37 10.04 -4.58
CA LYS A 80 1.71 10.64 -5.77
C LYS A 80 1.56 9.67 -6.94
N ALA A 81 2.48 8.74 -7.13
CA ALA A 81 2.44 7.73 -8.19
C ALA A 81 1.29 6.71 -8.04
N ASN A 82 0.67 6.61 -6.86
CA ASN A 82 -0.38 5.64 -6.57
C ASN A 82 -1.79 6.15 -6.92
N ASN A 83 -1.94 7.42 -7.32
CA ASN A 83 -3.21 8.04 -7.70
C ASN A 83 -4.34 7.93 -6.64
N TYR A 84 -3.98 7.68 -5.38
CA TYR A 84 -4.89 7.62 -4.23
C TYR A 84 -4.42 8.60 -3.16
N PRO A 85 -5.28 9.53 -2.69
CA PRO A 85 -4.94 10.38 -1.55
C PRO A 85 -4.78 9.53 -0.29
N PHE A 86 -3.87 9.93 0.60
CA PHE A 86 -3.55 9.24 1.87
C PHE A 86 -4.81 8.96 2.74
N PHE A 87 -5.87 9.73 2.56
CA PHE A 87 -7.16 9.61 3.25
C PHE A 87 -7.89 8.26 3.11
N ASN A 88 -7.61 7.44 2.10
CA ASN A 88 -8.30 6.15 1.95
C ASN A 88 -7.73 5.03 2.84
N TYR A 89 -6.53 5.20 3.43
CA TYR A 89 -5.89 4.17 4.26
C TYR A 89 -5.90 4.49 5.76
N ALA A 90 -6.24 5.72 6.15
CA ALA A 90 -6.21 6.18 7.54
C ALA A 90 -7.52 5.95 8.32
N ASN A 91 -8.57 5.43 7.67
CA ASN A 91 -9.85 5.08 8.30
C ASN A 91 -10.07 3.55 8.41
N LEU A 92 -9.00 2.75 8.38
CA LEU A 92 -9.01 1.32 8.71
C LEU A 92 -8.58 1.09 10.16
#